data_AF-A0A2N2NAD6-F1
#
_entry.id   AF-A0A2N2NAD6-F1
#
_cell.length_a   1.000
_cell.length_b   1.000
_cell.length_c   1.000
_cell.angle_alpha   90.00
_cell.angle_beta   90.00
_cell.angle_gamma   90.00
#
_symmetry.space_group_name_H-M   'P 1'
#
loop_
_entity.id
_entity.type
_entity.pdbx_description
1 polymer ?
#
loop_
_entity_poly.entity_id
_entity_poly.type
_entity_poly.pdbx_seq_one_letter_code
_entity_poly.pdbx_strand_id
1 'polypeptide(L)'
;MGSIAGEQTPAEALVGRRLRELRTKKGFSLKSLAERSGLNINTLSLIENDKSSPSVSTLQQLAVAIQIPISAFFECEPVDKRVVFTSANSRPQTAFGSTRMQNLGKDFAGNAVQPFVVTIKPGMGSGDRMIVHTGYEVVYCLTGTIRYQIEGEEYVLRAGDSLVFEAHLPHCWENPTKQSAEILLTLFPSDGREEPGGRHFSVETMKKEITMKVAAITDDGKTISQHFGRAPYYLVLTIEEGKIVSREMRDKMGHTHFKEQAHTEDAPGAGHGMDSASHNKHVSMAETIADCKALLCGGMGMGAYESMRQLNIQPVVTDLSDIDAAVQAFIDGKLIDHTEMLH
;
A
#
# COMPACT_ATOMS: atom_id res chain seq x y z
N MET A 1 5.05 53.79 -9.83
CA MET A 1 6.29 53.03 -10.10
C MET A 1 6.50 52.08 -8.92
N GLY A 2 6.53 50.77 -9.01
CA GLY A 2 6.34 49.85 -10.12
C GLY A 2 5.77 48.55 -9.53
N SER A 3 4.91 47.88 -10.31
CA SER A 3 4.31 46.59 -9.98
C SER A 3 5.41 45.53 -9.89
N ILE A 4 5.40 44.78 -8.80
CA ILE A 4 6.31 43.67 -8.53
C ILE A 4 5.92 42.55 -9.49
N ALA A 5 6.83 42.19 -10.40
CA ALA A 5 6.67 41.03 -11.28
C ALA A 5 6.72 39.77 -10.40
N GLY A 6 5.62 39.01 -10.39
CA GLY A 6 5.56 37.72 -9.71
C GLY A 6 6.50 36.72 -10.38
N GLU A 7 7.38 36.11 -9.59
CA GLU A 7 8.19 34.97 -10.03
C GLU A 7 7.27 33.81 -10.42
N GLN A 8 7.34 33.40 -11.68
CA GLN A 8 6.59 32.27 -12.22
C GLN A 8 7.12 30.97 -11.64
N THR A 9 6.21 30.09 -11.22
CA THR A 9 6.56 28.75 -10.74
C THR A 9 7.06 27.86 -11.90
N PRO A 10 7.94 26.87 -11.66
CA PRO A 10 8.45 25.96 -12.70
C PRO A 10 7.36 25.23 -13.50
N ALA A 11 6.18 25.03 -12.89
CA ALA A 11 5.01 24.43 -13.52
C ALA A 11 4.39 25.32 -14.62
N GLU A 12 4.49 26.64 -14.51
CA GLU A 12 3.95 27.58 -15.52
C GLU A 12 4.81 27.62 -16.79
N ALA A 13 6.14 27.49 -16.65
CA ALA A 13 7.11 27.45 -17.76
C ALA A 13 7.11 26.11 -18.56
N LEU A 14 6.27 25.16 -18.17
CA LEU A 14 6.06 23.88 -18.86
C LEU A 14 4.85 23.93 -19.80
N VAL A 15 3.85 24.76 -19.48
CA VAL A 15 2.56 24.78 -20.19
C VAL A 15 2.67 25.38 -21.59
N GLY A 16 3.47 26.44 -21.77
CA GLY A 16 3.66 27.08 -23.09
C GLY A 16 4.30 26.15 -24.11
N ARG A 17 5.39 25.49 -23.72
CA ARG A 17 6.03 24.44 -24.53
C ARG A 17 5.09 23.28 -24.84
N ARG A 18 4.34 22.79 -23.84
CA ARG A 18 3.39 21.69 -24.03
C ARG A 18 2.26 22.05 -24.98
N LEU A 19 1.75 23.28 -24.90
CA LEU A 19 0.76 23.80 -25.86
C LEU A 19 1.29 23.77 -27.30
N ARG A 20 2.53 24.21 -27.52
CA ARG A 20 3.17 24.20 -28.85
C ARG A 20 3.30 22.78 -29.42
N GLU A 21 3.70 21.82 -28.59
CA GLU A 21 3.79 20.41 -28.97
C GLU A 21 2.43 19.84 -29.38
N LEU A 22 1.41 20.00 -28.53
CA LEU A 22 0.06 19.50 -28.77
C LEU A 22 -0.56 20.12 -30.02
N ARG A 23 -0.37 21.43 -30.22
CA ARG A 23 -0.79 22.14 -31.44
C ARG A 23 -0.13 21.56 -32.69
N THR A 24 1.18 21.33 -32.64
CA THR A 24 1.95 20.82 -33.79
C THR A 24 1.60 19.36 -34.10
N LYS A 25 1.39 18.52 -33.07
CA LYS A 25 0.97 17.11 -33.18
C LYS A 25 -0.42 16.97 -33.83
N LYS A 26 -1.31 17.94 -33.61
CA LYS A 26 -2.63 18.01 -34.27
C LYS A 26 -2.58 18.70 -35.66
N GLY A 27 -1.40 19.13 -36.12
CA GLY A 27 -1.23 19.77 -37.42
C GLY A 27 -1.77 21.20 -37.51
N PHE A 28 -2.02 21.86 -36.38
CA PHE A 28 -2.55 23.23 -36.39
C PHE A 28 -1.43 24.27 -36.50
N SER A 29 -1.62 25.27 -37.36
CA SER A 29 -0.82 26.50 -37.31
C SER A 29 -1.25 27.37 -36.12
N LEU A 30 -0.40 28.30 -35.69
CA LEU A 30 -0.77 29.29 -34.67
C LEU A 30 -2.04 30.06 -35.05
N LYS A 31 -2.17 30.43 -36.34
CA LYS A 31 -3.36 31.10 -36.88
C LYS A 31 -4.60 30.21 -36.80
N SER A 32 -4.48 28.95 -37.19
CA SER A 32 -5.61 28.01 -37.14
C SER A 32 -6.06 27.74 -35.71
N LEU A 33 -5.13 27.64 -34.76
CA LEU A 33 -5.50 27.50 -33.35
C LEU A 33 -6.16 28.76 -32.80
N ALA A 34 -5.65 29.96 -33.15
CA ALA A 34 -6.25 31.24 -32.79
C ALA A 34 -7.71 31.35 -33.24
N GLU A 35 -7.98 30.99 -34.50
CA GLU A 35 -9.33 30.97 -35.08
C GLU A 35 -10.25 29.97 -34.36
N ARG A 36 -9.75 28.79 -34.01
CA ARG A 36 -10.52 27.74 -33.32
C ARG A 36 -10.79 28.05 -31.84
N SER A 37 -9.81 28.63 -31.15
CA SER A 37 -9.92 28.93 -29.72
C SER A 37 -10.56 30.29 -29.44
N GLY A 38 -10.71 31.14 -30.47
CA GLY A 38 -11.16 32.52 -30.30
C GLY A 38 -10.15 33.42 -29.60
N LEU A 39 -8.88 33.01 -29.51
CA LEU A 39 -7.81 33.77 -28.87
C LEU A 39 -7.02 34.57 -29.89
N ASN A 40 -6.43 35.69 -29.47
CA ASN A 40 -5.54 36.46 -30.32
C ASN A 40 -4.26 35.66 -30.61
N ILE A 41 -3.84 35.62 -31.88
CA ILE A 41 -2.61 34.93 -32.31
C ILE A 41 -1.36 35.41 -31.56
N ASN A 42 -1.30 36.70 -31.20
CA ASN A 42 -0.21 37.27 -30.41
C ASN A 42 -0.23 36.74 -28.97
N THR A 43 -1.40 36.58 -28.37
CA THR A 43 -1.56 35.96 -27.04
C THR A 43 -1.08 34.52 -27.06
N LEU A 44 -1.46 33.74 -28.08
CA LEU A 44 -0.98 32.37 -28.25
C LEU A 44 0.54 32.29 -28.43
N SER A 45 1.11 33.19 -29.22
CA SER A 45 2.56 33.29 -29.39
C SER A 45 3.28 33.65 -28.09
N LEU A 46 2.72 34.55 -27.28
CA LEU A 46 3.29 34.89 -25.97
C LEU A 46 3.23 33.69 -25.01
N ILE A 47 2.14 32.94 -25.01
CA ILE A 47 2.00 31.72 -24.19
C ILE A 47 3.00 30.64 -24.64
N GLU A 48 3.09 30.33 -25.93
CA GLU A 48 3.99 29.27 -26.43
C GLU A 48 5.49 29.58 -26.27
N ASN A 49 5.85 30.85 -26.11
CA ASN A 49 7.22 31.30 -25.87
C ASN A 49 7.48 31.62 -24.39
N ASP A 50 6.61 31.16 -23.49
CA ASP A 50 6.70 31.36 -22.03
C ASP A 50 6.81 32.85 -21.61
N LYS A 51 6.30 33.77 -22.45
CA LYS A 51 6.26 35.22 -22.18
C LYS A 51 4.98 35.67 -21.47
N SER A 52 4.00 34.78 -21.33
CA SER A 52 2.74 35.04 -20.62
C SER A 52 2.16 33.72 -20.09
N SER A 53 1.82 33.71 -18.79
CA SER A 53 1.10 32.56 -18.19
C SER A 53 -0.38 32.61 -18.59
N PRO A 54 -0.94 31.54 -19.17
CA PRO A 54 -2.37 31.48 -19.48
C PRO A 54 -3.19 31.28 -18.20
N SER A 55 -4.38 31.90 -18.14
CA SER A 55 -5.38 31.58 -17.11
C SER A 55 -5.97 30.18 -17.32
N VAL A 56 -6.59 29.61 -16.27
CA VAL A 56 -7.33 28.34 -16.36
C VAL A 56 -8.41 28.39 -17.45
N SER A 57 -9.12 29.52 -17.58
CA SER A 57 -10.12 29.73 -18.63
C SER A 57 -9.52 29.68 -20.04
N THR A 58 -8.34 30.29 -20.23
CA THR A 58 -7.59 30.24 -21.49
C THR A 58 -7.16 28.81 -21.81
N LEU A 59 -6.66 28.06 -20.82
CA LEU A 59 -6.29 26.66 -20.99
C LEU A 59 -7.50 25.77 -21.33
N GLN A 60 -8.65 26.02 -20.72
CA GLN A 60 -9.87 25.28 -21.02
C GLN A 60 -10.36 25.56 -22.46
N GLN A 61 -10.30 26.82 -22.91
CA GLN A 61 -10.62 27.16 -24.31
C GLN A 61 -9.67 26.47 -25.29
N LEU A 62 -8.38 26.41 -24.98
CA LEU A 62 -7.39 25.73 -25.80
C LEU A 62 -7.58 24.21 -25.81
N ALA A 63 -7.90 23.61 -24.66
CA ALA A 63 -8.22 22.18 -24.54
C ALA A 63 -9.39 21.81 -25.47
N VAL A 64 -10.46 22.62 -25.46
CA VAL A 64 -11.62 22.43 -26.33
C VAL A 64 -11.25 22.60 -27.80
N ALA A 65 -10.48 23.63 -28.16
CA ALA A 65 -10.06 23.89 -29.53
C ALA A 65 -9.17 22.79 -30.13
N ILE A 66 -8.32 22.17 -29.30
CA ILE A 66 -7.38 21.09 -29.66
C ILE A 66 -8.02 19.69 -29.51
N GLN A 67 -9.19 19.61 -28.85
CA GLN A 67 -9.93 18.38 -28.53
C GLN A 67 -9.10 17.42 -27.67
N ILE A 68 -8.65 17.90 -26.52
CA ILE A 68 -7.90 17.15 -25.50
C ILE A 68 -8.43 17.48 -24.10
N PRO A 69 -8.23 16.62 -23.09
CA PRO A 69 -8.48 17.01 -21.71
C PRO A 69 -7.51 18.11 -21.28
N ILE A 70 -7.94 19.00 -20.38
CA ILE A 70 -7.09 20.09 -19.87
C ILE A 70 -5.85 19.57 -19.13
N SER A 71 -5.91 18.35 -18.58
CA SER A 71 -4.78 17.66 -17.94
C SER A 71 -3.58 17.49 -18.86
N ALA A 72 -3.81 17.37 -20.17
CA ALA A 72 -2.76 17.11 -21.17
C ALA A 72 -1.73 18.25 -21.26
N PHE A 73 -2.07 19.47 -20.85
CA PHE A 73 -1.12 20.59 -20.75
C PHE A 73 -0.11 20.44 -19.61
N PHE A 74 -0.43 19.59 -18.63
CA PHE A 74 0.38 19.34 -17.45
C PHE A 74 1.06 17.96 -17.50
N GLU A 75 0.69 17.13 -18.46
CA GLU A 75 1.36 15.88 -18.76
C GLU A 75 2.72 16.18 -19.41
N CYS A 76 3.81 15.90 -18.70
CA CYS A 76 5.13 15.82 -19.31
C CYS A 76 5.23 14.49 -20.07
N GLU A 77 5.32 14.52 -21.41
CA GLU A 77 5.83 13.34 -22.11
C GLU A 77 7.26 13.11 -21.58
N PRO A 78 7.61 11.89 -21.14
CA PRO A 78 8.95 11.61 -20.68
C PRO A 78 9.92 11.97 -21.80
N VAL A 79 10.90 12.83 -21.50
CA VAL A 79 11.98 13.10 -22.44
C VAL A 79 12.75 11.79 -22.54
N ASP A 80 12.57 11.09 -23.65
CA ASP A 80 13.25 9.84 -23.97
C ASP A 80 14.78 10.06 -23.96
N LYS A 81 15.40 9.87 -22.80
CA LYS A 81 16.86 9.99 -22.67
C LYS A 81 17.49 8.68 -23.14
N ARG A 82 18.47 8.80 -24.05
CA ARG A 82 19.30 7.66 -24.50
C ARG A 82 20.23 7.12 -23.41
N VAL A 83 20.52 7.93 -22.39
CA VAL A 83 21.31 7.55 -21.22
C VAL A 83 20.66 8.19 -20.00
N VAL A 84 20.35 7.39 -18.99
CA VAL A 84 19.85 7.85 -17.70
C VAL A 84 20.87 7.49 -16.64
N PHE A 85 21.32 8.50 -15.90
CA PHE A 85 22.09 8.33 -14.67
C PHE A 85 21.20 8.72 -13.50
N THR A 86 20.98 7.80 -12.56
CA THR A 86 20.17 8.04 -11.38
C THR A 86 20.96 7.65 -10.14
N SER A 87 21.40 8.65 -9.38
CA SER A 87 22.06 8.44 -8.08
C SER A 87 21.14 7.70 -7.13
N ALA A 88 21.71 6.85 -6.26
CA ALA A 88 20.95 6.05 -5.29
C ALA A 88 19.99 6.88 -4.43
N ASN A 89 20.41 8.10 -4.06
CA ASN A 89 19.64 9.01 -3.21
C ASN A 89 18.56 9.80 -3.97
N SER A 90 18.49 9.67 -5.29
CA SER A 90 17.58 10.44 -6.16
C SER A 90 16.69 9.55 -7.02
N ARG A 91 16.69 8.24 -6.76
CA ARG A 91 15.82 7.29 -7.46
C ARG A 91 14.36 7.60 -7.12
N PRO A 92 13.48 7.79 -8.12
CA PRO A 92 12.05 7.81 -7.89
C PRO A 92 11.65 6.54 -7.15
N GLN A 93 10.98 6.71 -6.01
CA GLN A 93 10.52 5.59 -5.19
C GLN A 93 9.00 5.57 -5.19
N THR A 94 8.45 4.36 -5.24
CA THR A 94 7.04 4.10 -4.93
C THR A 94 7.00 3.11 -3.79
N ALA A 95 6.23 3.42 -2.75
CA ALA A 95 5.98 2.51 -1.65
C ALA A 95 4.61 1.85 -1.86
N PHE A 96 4.56 0.54 -1.72
CA PHE A 96 3.35 -0.28 -1.84
C PHE A 96 3.19 -1.04 -0.53
N GLY A 97 2.35 -0.51 0.37
CA GLY A 97 2.24 -0.99 1.74
C GLY A 97 3.58 -0.99 2.45
N SER A 98 4.10 -2.19 2.73
CA SER A 98 5.37 -2.39 3.41
C SER A 98 6.55 -2.75 2.48
N THR A 99 6.30 -2.82 1.16
CA THR A 99 7.29 -3.04 0.10
C THR A 99 7.69 -1.70 -0.54
N ARG A 100 8.97 -1.55 -0.90
CA ARG A 100 9.49 -0.34 -1.53
C ARG A 100 10.09 -0.67 -2.90
N MET A 101 9.71 0.08 -3.91
CA MET A 101 10.20 -0.07 -5.29
C MET A 101 10.91 1.22 -5.72
N GLN A 102 12.11 1.09 -6.27
CA GLN A 102 12.88 2.22 -6.79
C GLN A 102 13.09 2.04 -8.29
N ASN A 103 12.66 3.02 -9.08
CA ASN A 103 12.86 3.00 -10.52
C ASN A 103 14.28 3.48 -10.85
N LEU A 104 15.06 2.64 -11.55
CA LEU A 104 16.43 2.92 -11.95
C LEU A 104 16.55 3.62 -13.31
N GLY A 105 15.46 3.69 -14.09
CA GLY A 105 15.45 4.16 -15.49
C GLY A 105 14.23 4.97 -15.89
N LYS A 106 13.58 5.72 -14.97
CA LYS A 106 12.28 6.40 -15.19
C LYS A 106 12.18 7.24 -16.47
N ASP A 107 13.28 7.88 -16.88
CA ASP A 107 13.33 8.76 -18.06
C ASP A 107 13.96 8.07 -19.29
N PHE A 108 14.18 6.76 -19.24
CA PHE A 108 14.89 6.05 -20.28
C PHE A 108 14.00 5.82 -21.50
N ALA A 109 14.56 6.13 -22.67
CA ALA A 109 13.82 6.14 -23.91
C ALA A 109 13.11 4.81 -24.22
N GLY A 110 11.83 4.90 -24.58
CA GLY A 110 11.09 3.82 -25.23
C GLY A 110 10.68 2.65 -24.33
N ASN A 111 10.84 2.74 -22.99
CA ASN A 111 10.38 1.74 -22.01
C ASN A 111 10.79 0.28 -22.29
N ALA A 112 11.74 0.05 -23.19
CA ALA A 112 12.15 -1.28 -23.64
C ALA A 112 12.81 -2.09 -22.51
N VAL A 113 13.34 -1.39 -21.51
CA VAL A 113 13.91 -1.95 -20.30
C VAL A 113 13.37 -1.16 -19.11
N GLN A 114 12.79 -1.85 -18.14
CA GLN A 114 12.28 -1.25 -16.91
C GLN A 114 13.01 -1.87 -15.71
N PRO A 115 14.12 -1.26 -15.26
CA PRO A 115 14.90 -1.76 -14.13
C PRO A 115 14.43 -1.16 -12.80
N PHE A 116 14.30 -2.02 -11.79
CA PHE A 116 13.84 -1.67 -10.46
C PHE A 116 14.68 -2.35 -9.37
N VAL A 117 14.91 -1.63 -8.27
CA VAL A 117 15.31 -2.24 -7.01
C VAL A 117 14.07 -2.37 -6.13
N VAL A 118 13.78 -3.58 -5.67
CA VAL A 118 12.60 -3.86 -4.84
C VAL A 118 13.06 -4.35 -3.48
N THR A 119 12.68 -3.65 -2.43
CA THR A 119 12.85 -4.05 -1.03
C THR A 119 11.55 -4.66 -0.53
N ILE A 120 11.57 -5.93 -0.16
CA ILE A 120 10.40 -6.73 0.21
C ILE A 120 10.52 -7.11 1.68
N LYS A 121 9.57 -6.65 2.50
CA LYS A 121 9.56 -6.94 3.94
C LYS A 121 9.18 -8.40 4.22
N PRO A 122 9.46 -8.89 5.44
CA PRO A 122 9.05 -10.23 5.89
C PRO A 122 7.57 -10.52 5.63
N GLY A 123 7.26 -11.70 5.08
CA GLY A 123 5.90 -12.17 4.84
C GLY A 123 5.16 -11.45 3.70
N MET A 124 5.82 -10.54 2.97
CA MET A 124 5.20 -9.82 1.86
C MET A 124 5.41 -10.53 0.53
N GLY A 125 4.43 -10.44 -0.35
CA GLY A 125 4.51 -10.95 -1.72
C GLY A 125 3.65 -10.16 -2.69
N SER A 126 3.59 -10.62 -3.94
CA SER A 126 2.72 -10.08 -4.99
C SER A 126 1.23 -10.33 -4.77
N GLY A 127 0.86 -11.03 -3.69
CA GLY A 127 -0.51 -11.44 -3.40
C GLY A 127 -0.88 -12.78 -4.03
N ASP A 128 -2.17 -13.13 -4.00
CA ASP A 128 -2.67 -14.45 -4.42
C ASP A 128 -2.98 -14.54 -5.92
N ARG A 129 -2.76 -13.46 -6.68
CA ARG A 129 -3.00 -13.41 -8.12
C ARG A 129 -1.72 -13.67 -8.87
N MET A 130 -1.79 -14.57 -9.83
CA MET A 130 -0.71 -14.80 -10.78
C MET A 130 -0.59 -13.61 -11.71
N ILE A 131 0.62 -13.07 -11.81
CA ILE A 131 1.01 -12.00 -12.71
C ILE A 131 1.29 -12.63 -14.07
N VAL A 132 0.81 -11.96 -15.12
CA VAL A 132 1.06 -12.29 -16.52
C VAL A 132 1.26 -11.00 -17.29
N HIS A 133 2.34 -10.89 -18.04
CA HIS A 133 2.55 -9.79 -19.00
C HIS A 133 3.44 -10.22 -20.16
N THR A 134 3.64 -9.34 -21.13
CA THR A 134 4.43 -9.68 -22.31
C THR A 134 5.93 -9.52 -22.07
N GLY A 135 6.73 -10.20 -22.88
CA GLY A 135 8.19 -10.06 -22.88
C GLY A 135 8.92 -10.98 -21.89
N TYR A 136 9.99 -10.47 -21.29
CA TYR A 136 10.90 -11.25 -20.42
C TYR A 136 11.13 -10.56 -19.09
N GLU A 137 11.45 -11.35 -18.07
CA GLU A 137 11.85 -10.86 -16.76
C GLU A 137 13.20 -11.42 -16.36
N VAL A 138 13.98 -10.57 -15.69
CA VAL A 138 15.21 -10.95 -15.02
C VAL A 138 15.11 -10.52 -13.56
N VAL A 139 15.24 -11.49 -12.66
CA VAL A 139 15.30 -11.29 -11.22
C VAL A 139 16.69 -11.66 -10.73
N TYR A 140 17.31 -10.79 -9.95
CA TYR A 140 18.57 -11.08 -9.28
C TYR A 140 18.44 -10.75 -7.79
N CYS A 141 18.69 -11.71 -6.92
CA CYS A 141 18.60 -11.50 -5.48
C CYS A 141 19.87 -10.80 -4.97
N LEU A 142 19.72 -9.56 -4.50
CA LEU A 142 20.82 -8.76 -3.95
C LEU A 142 21.10 -9.18 -2.51
N THR A 143 20.05 -9.27 -1.69
CA THR A 143 20.15 -9.68 -0.28
C THR A 143 18.90 -10.45 0.16
N GLY A 144 19.06 -11.28 1.20
CA GLY A 144 17.95 -12.05 1.77
C GLY A 144 17.59 -13.29 0.96
N THR A 145 16.29 -13.62 0.95
CA THR A 145 15.74 -14.78 0.24
C THR A 145 14.35 -14.44 -0.28
N ILE A 146 14.10 -14.77 -1.53
CA ILE A 146 12.79 -14.59 -2.18
C ILE A 146 12.36 -15.90 -2.81
N ARG A 147 11.07 -16.22 -2.73
CA ARG A 147 10.48 -17.37 -3.40
C ARG A 147 9.64 -16.89 -4.57
N TYR A 148 9.88 -17.44 -5.74
CA TYR A 148 9.06 -17.28 -6.93
C TYR A 148 8.30 -18.58 -7.19
N GLN A 149 7.06 -18.47 -7.64
CA GLN A 149 6.31 -19.57 -8.23
C GLN A 149 6.04 -19.21 -9.69
N ILE A 150 6.45 -20.06 -10.63
CA ILE A 150 6.29 -19.84 -12.07
C ILE A 150 5.72 -21.10 -12.68
N GLU A 151 4.57 -20.98 -13.34
CA GLU A 151 3.88 -22.11 -13.98
C GLU A 151 3.65 -23.32 -13.04
N GLY A 152 3.50 -23.05 -11.75
CA GLY A 152 3.30 -24.06 -10.70
C GLY A 152 4.58 -24.56 -10.01
N GLU A 153 5.75 -24.31 -10.58
CA GLU A 153 7.06 -24.69 -10.02
C GLU A 153 7.60 -23.62 -9.07
N GLU A 154 8.23 -24.04 -7.97
CA GLU A 154 8.80 -23.12 -6.97
C GLU A 154 10.32 -22.95 -7.14
N TYR A 155 10.76 -21.69 -7.10
CA TYR A 155 12.16 -21.28 -7.18
C TYR A 155 12.52 -20.40 -5.99
N VAL A 156 13.40 -20.89 -5.12
CA VAL A 156 13.89 -20.14 -3.96
C VAL A 156 15.24 -19.52 -4.28
N LEU A 157 15.28 -18.20 -4.44
CA LEU A 157 16.48 -17.44 -4.73
C LEU A 157 17.09 -16.92 -3.42
N ARG A 158 18.38 -17.16 -3.24
CA ARG A 158 19.22 -16.56 -2.20
C ARG A 158 20.09 -15.47 -2.80
N ALA A 159 20.71 -14.65 -1.95
CA ALA A 159 21.63 -13.62 -2.40
C ALA A 159 22.68 -14.16 -3.40
N GLY A 160 22.74 -13.56 -4.58
CA GLY A 160 23.60 -14.01 -5.70
C GLY A 160 22.89 -14.86 -6.76
N ASP A 161 21.74 -15.45 -6.43
CA ASP A 161 20.96 -16.25 -7.38
C ASP A 161 20.17 -15.35 -8.34
N SER A 162 19.88 -15.88 -9.52
CA SER A 162 19.10 -15.20 -10.55
C SER A 162 18.06 -16.12 -11.19
N LEU A 163 17.03 -15.50 -11.75
CA LEU A 163 15.97 -16.17 -12.49
C LEU A 163 15.66 -15.35 -13.74
N VAL A 164 15.54 -16.02 -14.88
CA VAL A 164 15.18 -15.42 -16.16
C VAL A 164 14.10 -16.27 -16.80
N PHE A 165 12.98 -15.65 -17.19
CA PHE A 165 11.84 -16.37 -17.72
C PHE A 165 10.99 -15.51 -18.65
N GLU A 166 10.11 -16.17 -19.41
CA GLU A 166 9.12 -15.52 -20.27
C GLU A 166 7.95 -15.01 -19.42
N ALA A 167 7.65 -13.72 -19.48
CA ALA A 167 6.71 -13.08 -18.56
C ALA A 167 5.23 -13.48 -18.77
N HIS A 168 4.95 -14.16 -19.88
CA HIS A 168 3.63 -14.70 -20.18
C HIS A 168 3.32 -15.96 -19.34
N LEU A 169 4.35 -16.58 -18.77
CA LEU A 169 4.19 -17.65 -17.80
C LEU A 169 3.59 -17.06 -16.51
N PRO A 170 2.45 -17.59 -16.02
CA PRO A 170 1.85 -17.11 -14.78
C PRO A 170 2.84 -17.24 -13.63
N HIS A 171 3.07 -16.14 -12.91
CA HIS A 171 4.05 -16.12 -11.84
C HIS A 171 3.62 -15.26 -10.65
N CYS A 172 4.13 -15.58 -9.46
CA CYS A 172 4.01 -14.77 -8.26
C CYS A 172 5.29 -14.87 -7.43
N TRP A 173 5.44 -13.98 -6.45
CA TRP A 173 6.61 -13.99 -5.58
C TRP A 173 6.26 -13.58 -4.16
N GLU A 174 7.07 -14.02 -3.21
CA GLU A 174 6.93 -13.68 -1.80
C GLU A 174 8.25 -13.82 -1.04
N ASN A 175 8.36 -13.09 0.07
CA ASN A 175 9.43 -13.22 1.04
C ASN A 175 8.94 -14.11 2.20
N PRO A 176 9.28 -15.41 2.20
CA PRO A 176 8.83 -16.34 3.23
C PRO A 176 9.58 -16.17 4.56
N THR A 177 10.57 -15.28 4.64
CA THR A 177 11.49 -15.19 5.77
C THR A 177 11.09 -14.08 6.76
N LYS A 178 11.77 -14.06 7.92
CA LYS A 178 11.65 -13.00 8.93
C LYS A 178 12.55 -11.79 8.67
N GLN A 179 13.34 -11.81 7.60
CA GLN A 179 14.26 -10.73 7.23
C GLN A 179 13.80 -10.07 5.93
N SER A 180 14.09 -8.79 5.76
CA SER A 180 13.83 -8.13 4.48
C SER A 180 14.73 -8.72 3.38
N ALA A 181 14.18 -8.80 2.17
CA ALA A 181 14.91 -9.19 0.97
C ALA A 181 15.01 -8.00 0.01
N GLU A 182 16.05 -7.96 -0.80
CA GLU A 182 16.23 -6.96 -1.84
C GLU A 182 16.55 -7.65 -3.17
N ILE A 183 15.84 -7.27 -4.23
CA ILE A 183 16.03 -7.82 -5.56
C ILE A 183 16.23 -6.71 -6.59
N LEU A 184 17.02 -7.00 -7.62
CA LEU A 184 17.01 -6.27 -8.87
C LEU A 184 16.03 -6.97 -9.81
N LEU A 185 14.95 -6.26 -10.16
CA LEU A 185 13.94 -6.72 -11.10
C LEU A 185 14.09 -5.92 -12.40
N THR A 186 14.30 -6.60 -13.52
CA THR A 186 14.36 -5.96 -14.83
C THR A 186 13.30 -6.56 -15.74
N LEU A 187 12.39 -5.72 -16.20
CA LEU A 187 11.29 -6.11 -17.09
C LEU A 187 11.62 -5.66 -18.51
N PHE A 188 11.44 -6.56 -19.48
CA PHE A 188 11.63 -6.32 -20.91
C PHE A 188 10.31 -6.52 -21.63
N PRO A 189 9.35 -5.57 -21.56
CA PRO A 189 8.06 -5.72 -22.22
C PRO A 189 8.23 -5.75 -23.74
N SER A 190 7.49 -6.63 -24.42
CA SER A 190 7.43 -6.63 -25.89
C SER A 190 6.37 -5.66 -26.44
N ASP A 191 5.41 -5.23 -25.62
CA ASP A 191 4.49 -4.13 -25.93
C ASP A 191 4.86 -2.88 -25.10
N GLY A 192 5.34 -1.84 -25.78
CA GLY A 192 5.74 -0.58 -25.14
C GLY A 192 4.59 0.23 -24.51
N ARG A 193 3.34 -0.20 -24.69
CA ARG A 193 2.15 0.36 -24.02
C ARG A 193 1.82 -0.35 -22.71
N GLU A 194 2.37 -1.53 -22.45
CA GLU A 194 2.15 -2.20 -21.16
C GLU A 194 2.93 -1.48 -20.04
N GLU A 195 2.33 -1.49 -18.84
CA GLU A 195 3.01 -1.10 -17.60
C GLU A 195 3.18 -2.33 -16.67
N PRO A 196 4.12 -3.24 -16.98
CA PRO A 196 4.39 -4.41 -16.16
C PRO A 196 4.65 -4.10 -14.68
N GLY A 197 5.37 -3.01 -14.39
CA GLY A 197 5.60 -2.56 -13.01
C GLY A 197 4.31 -2.33 -12.24
N GLY A 198 3.24 -1.85 -12.91
CA GLY A 198 1.92 -1.71 -12.33
C GLY A 198 1.18 -3.03 -12.10
N ARG A 199 1.54 -4.13 -12.79
CA ARG A 199 0.95 -5.45 -12.59
C ARG A 199 1.62 -6.23 -11.46
N HIS A 200 2.94 -6.16 -11.39
CA HIS A 200 3.74 -6.76 -10.32
C HIS A 200 3.42 -6.21 -8.93
N PHE A 201 3.02 -4.94 -8.88
CA PHE A 201 2.73 -4.21 -7.65
C PHE A 201 1.34 -3.58 -7.71
N SER A 202 0.40 -4.23 -8.41
CA SER A 202 -0.91 -3.67 -8.70
C SER A 202 -1.73 -3.36 -7.45
N VAL A 203 -2.63 -2.38 -7.63
CA VAL A 203 -3.74 -2.02 -6.74
C VAL A 203 -4.58 -3.24 -6.32
N GLU A 204 -4.48 -4.40 -6.97
CA GLU A 204 -5.19 -5.61 -6.53
C GLU A 204 -4.56 -6.25 -5.28
N THR A 205 -3.28 -6.00 -4.98
CA THR A 205 -2.69 -6.20 -3.65
C THR A 205 -3.40 -5.32 -2.61
N MET A 206 -3.98 -4.19 -3.01
CA MET A 206 -4.88 -3.42 -2.15
C MET A 206 -6.12 -4.22 -1.76
N LYS A 207 -6.61 -5.24 -2.48
CA LYS A 207 -7.72 -6.08 -1.97
C LYS A 207 -7.35 -6.82 -0.68
N LYS A 208 -6.09 -7.21 -0.52
CA LYS A 208 -5.57 -7.81 0.72
C LYS A 208 -5.32 -6.76 1.82
N GLU A 209 -5.16 -5.48 1.45
CA GLU A 209 -5.16 -4.34 2.40
C GLU A 209 -6.58 -3.78 2.69
N ILE A 210 -7.56 -4.04 1.80
CA ILE A 210 -8.99 -3.71 1.91
C ILE A 210 -9.74 -4.78 2.70
N THR A 211 -9.19 -6.00 2.75
CA THR A 211 -9.70 -7.11 3.56
C THR A 211 -8.98 -7.12 4.91
N MET A 212 -9.68 -6.84 6.00
CA MET A 212 -9.12 -6.90 7.35
C MET A 212 -9.99 -7.74 8.27
N LYS A 213 -9.36 -8.45 9.22
CA LYS A 213 -10.08 -9.18 10.27
C LYS A 213 -10.00 -8.44 11.59
N VAL A 214 -11.12 -8.30 12.27
CA VAL A 214 -11.22 -7.75 13.62
C VAL A 214 -11.83 -8.80 14.52
N ALA A 215 -11.17 -9.09 15.64
CA ALA A 215 -11.70 -9.97 16.66
C ALA A 215 -12.43 -9.15 17.74
N ALA A 216 -13.57 -9.62 18.19
CA ALA A 216 -14.27 -9.08 19.36
C ALA A 216 -14.41 -10.18 20.42
N ILE A 217 -14.10 -9.86 21.67
CA ILE A 217 -14.33 -10.78 22.78
C ILE A 217 -15.82 -10.87 23.07
N THR A 218 -16.37 -12.09 23.17
CA THR A 218 -17.80 -12.25 23.39
C THR A 218 -18.14 -13.55 24.13
N ASP A 219 -19.28 -13.52 24.82
CA ASP A 219 -19.90 -14.69 25.46
C ASP A 219 -21.03 -15.27 24.59
N ASP A 220 -21.62 -14.46 23.70
CA ASP A 220 -22.87 -14.77 22.98
C ASP A 220 -22.81 -14.54 21.45
N GLY A 221 -21.70 -14.00 20.94
CA GLY A 221 -21.55 -13.66 19.52
C GLY A 221 -22.25 -12.36 19.11
N LYS A 222 -22.76 -11.58 20.05
CA LYS A 222 -23.49 -10.33 19.79
C LYS A 222 -22.92 -9.14 20.53
N THR A 223 -22.50 -9.34 21.77
CA THR A 223 -22.02 -8.28 22.65
C THR A 223 -20.55 -8.43 22.99
N ILE A 224 -19.86 -7.29 23.15
CA ILE A 224 -18.46 -7.24 23.59
C ILE A 224 -18.42 -7.50 25.09
N SER A 225 -17.64 -8.52 25.49
CA SER A 225 -17.48 -8.84 26.91
C SER A 225 -16.58 -7.82 27.61
N GLN A 226 -16.96 -7.48 28.84
CA GLN A 226 -16.21 -6.58 29.74
C GLN A 226 -14.98 -7.24 30.36
N HIS A 227 -14.84 -8.55 30.21
CA HIS A 227 -13.80 -9.33 30.87
C HIS A 227 -13.04 -10.19 29.87
N PHE A 228 -11.95 -9.66 29.30
CA PHE A 228 -11.07 -10.38 28.38
C PHE A 228 -10.69 -11.77 28.91
N GLY A 229 -10.40 -11.91 30.22
CA GLY A 229 -10.00 -13.19 30.81
C GLY A 229 -11.10 -14.26 30.82
N ARG A 230 -12.36 -13.89 31.03
CA ARG A 230 -13.46 -14.84 31.34
C ARG A 230 -14.26 -15.28 30.11
N ALA A 231 -14.35 -14.41 29.11
CA ALA A 231 -15.11 -14.69 27.92
C ALA A 231 -14.52 -15.89 27.15
N PRO A 232 -15.37 -16.84 26.71
CA PRO A 232 -14.94 -18.08 26.07
C PRO A 232 -14.69 -17.96 24.56
N TYR A 233 -15.16 -16.90 23.90
CA TYR A 233 -15.11 -16.82 22.43
C TYR A 233 -14.50 -15.51 21.91
N TYR A 234 -13.90 -15.63 20.72
CA TYR A 234 -13.66 -14.52 19.81
C TYR A 234 -14.70 -14.59 18.69
N LEU A 235 -15.41 -13.50 18.43
CA LEU A 235 -16.09 -13.32 17.16
C LEU A 235 -15.12 -12.62 16.21
N VAL A 236 -14.68 -13.31 15.17
CA VAL A 236 -13.82 -12.79 14.12
C VAL A 236 -14.69 -12.31 12.97
N LEU A 237 -14.58 -11.03 12.64
CA LEU A 237 -15.30 -10.40 11.54
C LEU A 237 -14.33 -10.10 10.42
N THR A 238 -14.63 -10.59 9.21
CA THR A 238 -13.90 -10.21 8.01
C THR A 238 -14.57 -9.00 7.39
N ILE A 239 -13.78 -7.98 7.12
CA ILE A 239 -14.21 -6.68 6.62
C ILE A 239 -13.62 -6.49 5.23
N GLU A 240 -14.45 -6.26 4.23
CA GLU A 240 -14.04 -5.91 2.87
C GLU A 240 -14.71 -4.59 2.49
N GLU A 241 -13.93 -3.64 1.95
CA GLU A 241 -14.42 -2.32 1.50
C GLU A 241 -15.21 -1.56 2.59
N GLY A 242 -14.80 -1.71 3.85
CA GLY A 242 -15.46 -1.08 5.01
C GLY A 242 -16.79 -1.71 5.41
N LYS A 243 -17.11 -2.92 4.92
CA LYS A 243 -18.30 -3.68 5.28
C LYS A 243 -17.94 -5.04 5.84
N ILE A 244 -18.70 -5.49 6.84
CA ILE A 244 -18.58 -6.85 7.38
C ILE A 244 -19.14 -7.83 6.33
N VAL A 245 -18.30 -8.71 5.82
CA VAL A 245 -18.67 -9.71 4.80
C VAL A 245 -18.79 -11.13 5.37
N SER A 246 -18.10 -11.43 6.47
CA SER A 246 -18.21 -12.74 7.12
C SER A 246 -17.98 -12.65 8.63
N ARG A 247 -18.51 -13.65 9.35
CA ARG A 247 -18.44 -13.79 10.80
C ARG A 247 -18.06 -15.22 11.14
N GLU A 248 -17.06 -15.39 12.00
CA GLU A 248 -16.54 -16.68 12.43
C GLU A 248 -16.39 -16.66 13.95
N MET A 249 -16.99 -17.63 14.65
CA MET A 249 -16.81 -17.76 16.10
C MET A 249 -15.64 -18.72 16.37
N ARG A 250 -14.65 -18.26 17.12
CA ARG A 250 -13.47 -19.05 17.51
C ARG A 250 -13.40 -19.22 19.01
N ASP A 251 -13.06 -20.42 19.45
CA ASP A 251 -12.83 -20.71 20.86
C ASP A 251 -11.58 -19.99 21.36
N LYS A 252 -11.72 -19.32 22.50
CA LYS A 252 -10.59 -18.75 23.22
C LYS A 252 -10.00 -19.82 24.11
N MET A 253 -8.82 -20.32 23.73
CA MET A 253 -8.07 -21.31 24.51
C MET A 253 -7.70 -20.73 25.88
N GLY A 254 -8.52 -20.97 26.90
CA GLY A 254 -8.24 -20.50 28.25
C GLY A 254 -9.40 -20.60 29.25
N HIS A 255 -9.70 -21.81 29.73
CA HIS A 255 -10.04 -22.08 31.15
C HIS A 255 -10.22 -23.58 31.46
N THR A 256 -10.50 -24.41 30.47
CA THR A 256 -10.66 -25.86 30.64
C THR A 256 -9.33 -26.63 30.59
N HIS A 257 -8.30 -26.12 29.92
CA HIS A 257 -7.00 -26.80 29.79
C HIS A 257 -5.97 -26.52 30.91
N PHE A 258 -6.20 -25.54 31.79
CA PHE A 258 -5.25 -25.16 32.87
C PHE A 258 -5.71 -25.52 34.29
N LYS A 259 -6.81 -26.28 34.45
CA LYS A 259 -7.27 -26.75 35.77
C LYS A 259 -6.38 -27.84 36.41
N GLU A 260 -5.39 -28.37 35.69
CA GLU A 260 -4.53 -29.47 36.18
C GLU A 260 -3.12 -29.05 36.62
N GLN A 261 -2.72 -27.78 36.48
CA GLN A 261 -1.44 -27.31 37.03
C GLN A 261 -1.62 -26.74 38.44
N ALA A 262 -1.13 -27.50 39.41
CA ALA A 262 -1.23 -27.25 40.85
C ALA A 262 -0.82 -25.82 41.25
N HIS A 263 -1.63 -25.22 42.12
CA HIS A 263 -1.29 -24.00 42.84
C HIS A 263 -0.06 -24.23 43.72
N THR A 264 1.07 -23.59 43.41
CA THR A 264 2.07 -23.28 44.43
C THR A 264 1.64 -21.98 45.10
N GLU A 265 1.34 -22.07 46.39
CA GLU A 265 1.00 -20.93 47.25
C GLU A 265 2.20 -19.97 47.32
N ASP A 266 2.03 -18.74 46.85
CA ASP A 266 2.99 -17.65 47.08
C ASP A 266 2.33 -16.51 47.87
N ALA A 267 3.19 -15.91 48.70
CA ALA A 267 2.91 -15.02 49.82
C ALA A 267 2.09 -13.75 49.48
N PRO A 268 1.36 -13.18 50.46
CA PRO A 268 0.49 -12.03 50.23
C PRO A 268 1.32 -10.76 50.07
N GLY A 269 1.39 -10.21 48.84
CA GLY A 269 1.96 -8.87 48.63
C GLY A 269 2.39 -8.48 47.22
N ALA A 270 2.43 -9.37 46.23
CA ALA A 270 2.83 -9.03 44.87
C ALA A 270 1.62 -8.79 43.95
N GLY A 271 1.63 -7.66 43.23
CA GLY A 271 0.58 -7.29 42.28
C GLY A 271 0.34 -8.36 41.22
N HIS A 272 -0.94 -8.66 41.00
CA HIS A 272 -1.39 -9.62 39.98
C HIS A 272 -0.98 -9.15 38.57
N GLY A 273 -0.33 -10.03 37.78
CA GLY A 273 -0.33 -9.93 36.31
C GLY A 273 0.99 -9.73 35.57
N MET A 274 2.16 -9.86 36.23
CA MET A 274 3.48 -9.64 35.60
C MET A 274 4.47 -10.79 35.79
N ASP A 275 3.99 -12.01 36.04
CA ASP A 275 4.82 -13.22 36.10
C ASP A 275 4.98 -13.87 34.72
N SER A 276 6.05 -14.63 34.52
CA SER A 276 6.33 -15.35 33.26
C SER A 276 5.24 -16.38 32.90
N ALA A 277 4.48 -16.86 33.88
CA ALA A 277 3.37 -17.79 33.70
C ALA A 277 2.11 -17.12 33.10
N SER A 278 1.81 -15.86 33.44
CA SER A 278 0.72 -15.10 32.83
C SER A 278 1.04 -14.69 31.39
N HIS A 279 2.30 -14.35 31.10
CA HIS A 279 2.74 -14.03 29.74
C HIS A 279 2.53 -15.21 28.76
N ASN A 280 2.90 -16.44 29.14
CA ASN A 280 2.66 -17.63 28.32
C ASN A 280 1.17 -17.91 28.06
N LYS A 281 0.29 -17.59 29.01
CA LYS A 281 -1.17 -17.74 28.83
C LYS A 281 -1.69 -16.76 27.78
N HIS A 282 -1.22 -15.51 27.78
CA HIS A 282 -1.66 -14.50 26.81
C HIS A 282 -1.22 -14.81 25.39
N VAL A 283 -0.01 -15.37 25.21
CA VAL A 283 0.47 -15.81 23.90
C VAL A 283 -0.41 -16.93 23.33
N SER A 284 -0.73 -17.96 24.13
CA SER A 284 -1.62 -19.05 23.71
C SER A 284 -3.04 -18.57 23.34
N MET A 285 -3.56 -17.57 24.06
CA MET A 285 -4.87 -16.97 23.77
C MET A 285 -4.87 -16.16 22.47
N ALA A 286 -3.73 -15.55 22.12
CA ALA A 286 -3.60 -14.72 20.93
C ALA A 286 -3.35 -15.53 19.65
N GLU A 287 -2.86 -16.77 19.74
CA GLU A 287 -2.63 -17.65 18.57
C GLU A 287 -3.91 -17.84 17.73
N THR A 288 -5.07 -17.98 18.38
CA THR A 288 -6.36 -18.18 17.71
C THR A 288 -6.84 -16.97 16.90
N ILE A 289 -6.22 -15.80 17.11
CA ILE A 289 -6.55 -14.53 16.45
C ILE A 289 -5.31 -13.87 15.83
N ALA A 290 -4.24 -14.63 15.58
CA ALA A 290 -3.00 -14.11 15.01
C ALA A 290 -3.17 -13.52 13.59
N ASP A 291 -4.24 -13.88 12.89
CA ASP A 291 -4.64 -13.34 11.58
C ASP A 291 -5.49 -12.05 11.69
N CYS A 292 -5.78 -11.58 12.90
CA CYS A 292 -6.60 -10.39 13.14
C CYS A 292 -5.74 -9.14 13.30
N LYS A 293 -6.19 -8.02 12.73
CA LYS A 293 -5.54 -6.72 12.83
C LYS A 293 -5.77 -6.07 14.19
N ALA A 294 -6.95 -6.27 14.76
CA ALA A 294 -7.34 -5.67 16.02
C ALA A 294 -8.18 -6.63 16.87
N LEU A 295 -8.16 -6.37 18.18
CA LEU A 295 -8.94 -7.07 19.19
C LEU A 295 -9.75 -6.05 20.01
N LEU A 296 -11.08 -6.16 19.96
CA LEU A 296 -12.01 -5.32 20.70
C LEU A 296 -12.43 -6.00 22.01
N CYS A 297 -12.39 -5.24 23.11
CA CYS A 297 -12.79 -5.72 24.43
C CYS A 297 -13.37 -4.58 25.27
N GLY A 298 -14.24 -4.90 26.24
CA GLY A 298 -14.76 -3.90 27.19
C GLY A 298 -13.84 -3.66 28.40
N GLY A 299 -12.94 -4.61 28.66
CA GLY A 299 -11.96 -4.52 29.73
C GLY A 299 -10.87 -5.57 29.59
N MET A 300 -9.62 -5.14 29.81
CA MET A 300 -8.41 -5.94 29.63
C MET A 300 -7.37 -5.55 30.69
N GLY A 301 -6.54 -6.50 31.13
CA GLY A 301 -5.41 -6.19 32.00
C GLY A 301 -4.19 -5.71 31.22
N MET A 302 -3.33 -4.90 31.84
CA MET A 302 -2.17 -4.29 31.18
C MET A 302 -1.23 -5.33 30.52
N GLY A 303 -0.96 -6.45 31.20
CA GLY A 303 -0.11 -7.52 30.65
C GLY A 303 -0.68 -8.19 29.39
N ALA A 304 -2.01 -8.35 29.32
CA ALA A 304 -2.68 -8.88 28.13
C ALA A 304 -2.62 -7.87 26.97
N TYR A 305 -2.83 -6.59 27.27
CA TYR A 305 -2.77 -5.50 26.30
C TYR A 305 -1.37 -5.39 25.66
N GLU A 306 -0.31 -5.43 26.45
CA GLU A 306 1.07 -5.42 25.93
C GLU A 306 1.39 -6.68 25.10
N SER A 307 0.92 -7.84 25.56
CA SER A 307 1.13 -9.11 24.84
C SER A 307 0.50 -9.09 23.44
N MET A 308 -0.70 -8.51 23.28
CA MET A 308 -1.34 -8.36 21.97
C MET A 308 -0.53 -7.44 21.04
N ARG A 309 -0.02 -6.31 21.56
CA ARG A 309 0.83 -5.40 20.78
C ARG A 309 2.13 -6.05 20.31
N GLN A 310 2.74 -6.88 21.15
CA GLN A 310 3.94 -7.64 20.78
C GLN A 310 3.69 -8.66 19.66
N LEU A 311 2.44 -9.12 19.52
CA LEU A 311 2.00 -10.04 18.47
C LEU A 311 1.42 -9.32 17.24
N ASN A 312 1.61 -8.00 17.12
CA ASN A 312 1.08 -7.14 16.06
C ASN A 312 -0.46 -7.13 15.94
N ILE A 313 -1.16 -7.45 17.02
CA ILE A 313 -2.61 -7.29 17.14
C ILE A 313 -2.86 -5.98 17.89
N GLN A 314 -3.66 -5.06 17.34
CA GLN A 314 -4.02 -3.82 18.04
C GLN A 314 -5.15 -4.09 19.06
N PRO A 315 -4.88 -4.12 20.39
CA PRO A 315 -5.96 -4.14 21.37
C PRO A 315 -6.67 -2.78 21.38
N VAL A 316 -7.99 -2.80 21.55
CA VAL A 316 -8.81 -1.60 21.76
C VAL A 316 -9.80 -1.90 22.88
N VAL A 317 -9.74 -1.09 23.94
CA VAL A 317 -10.70 -1.13 25.04
C VAL A 317 -11.81 -0.12 24.74
N THR A 318 -13.06 -0.57 24.63
CA THR A 318 -14.19 0.27 24.23
C THR A 318 -15.37 0.16 25.19
N ASP A 319 -16.11 1.25 25.35
CA ASP A 319 -17.38 1.32 26.08
C ASP A 319 -18.58 0.81 25.23
N LEU A 320 -18.39 0.61 23.93
CA LEU A 320 -19.41 0.08 23.04
C LEU A 320 -19.64 -1.41 23.31
N SER A 321 -20.88 -1.74 23.67
CA SER A 321 -21.29 -3.12 23.99
C SER A 321 -21.75 -3.91 22.76
N ASP A 322 -22.24 -3.26 21.72
CA ASP A 322 -22.67 -3.90 20.47
C ASP A 322 -21.47 -4.12 19.54
N ILE A 323 -21.24 -5.37 19.11
CA ILE A 323 -20.07 -5.70 18.28
C ILE A 323 -20.14 -5.00 16.92
N ASP A 324 -21.31 -4.95 16.28
CA ASP A 324 -21.45 -4.38 14.95
C ASP A 324 -21.20 -2.86 14.99
N ALA A 325 -21.71 -2.17 16.00
CA ALA A 325 -21.44 -0.75 16.22
C ALA A 325 -19.96 -0.46 16.50
N ALA A 326 -19.32 -1.28 17.34
CA ALA A 326 -17.90 -1.13 17.67
C ALA A 326 -16.99 -1.37 16.47
N VAL A 327 -17.27 -2.40 15.68
CA VAL A 327 -16.53 -2.71 14.46
C VAL A 327 -16.73 -1.61 13.41
N GLN A 328 -17.94 -1.07 13.27
CA GLN A 328 -18.19 0.04 12.35
C GLN A 328 -17.43 1.31 12.80
N ALA A 329 -17.43 1.62 14.10
CA ALA A 329 -16.65 2.74 14.64
C ALA A 329 -15.14 2.53 14.42
N PHE A 330 -14.64 1.30 14.48
CA PHE A 330 -13.26 0.95 14.18
C PHE A 330 -12.91 1.16 12.70
N ILE A 331 -13.79 0.70 11.80
CA ILE A 331 -13.66 0.93 10.35
C ILE A 331 -13.61 2.41 10.02
N ASP A 332 -14.46 3.21 10.68
CA ASP A 332 -14.56 4.65 10.50
C ASP A 332 -13.38 5.43 11.13
N GLY A 333 -12.49 4.77 11.87
CA GLY A 333 -11.40 5.42 12.61
C GLY A 333 -11.87 6.29 13.78
N LYS A 334 -13.08 6.05 14.29
CA LYS A 334 -13.73 6.81 15.37
C LYS A 334 -13.76 6.06 16.70
N LEU A 335 -13.36 4.78 16.72
CA LEU A 335 -13.32 3.99 17.93
C LEU A 335 -12.18 4.48 18.84
N ILE A 336 -12.55 4.86 20.07
CA ILE A 336 -11.61 5.37 21.07
C ILE A 336 -11.10 4.18 21.89
N ASP A 337 -9.78 4.12 22.08
CA ASP A 337 -9.14 3.16 22.98
C ASP A 337 -9.05 3.75 24.38
N HIS A 338 -9.92 3.28 25.28
CA HIS A 338 -10.00 3.71 26.68
C HIS A 338 -8.95 3.01 27.53
N THR A 339 -7.68 3.37 27.31
CA THR A 339 -6.54 2.82 28.08
C THR A 339 -6.65 3.04 29.59
N GLU A 340 -7.45 4.01 30.04
CA GLU A 340 -7.81 4.24 31.44
C GLU A 340 -8.70 3.15 32.06
N MET A 341 -9.32 2.29 31.25
CA MET A 341 -10.13 1.14 31.68
C MET A 341 -9.32 -0.17 31.79
N LEU A 342 -7.99 -0.08 31.60
CA LEU A 342 -7.07 -1.18 31.87
C LEU A 342 -6.93 -1.38 33.39
N HIS A 343 -7.00 -2.64 33.84
CA HIS A 343 -7.00 -3.00 35.26
C HIS A 343 -5.85 -3.93 35.67
#